data_AF-A0A0K3CAM0-F1
#
_entry.id   AF-A0A0K3CAM0-F1
#
_cell.length_a   1.000
_cell.length_b   1.000
_cell.length_c   1.000
_cell.angle_alpha   90.00
_cell.angle_beta   90.00
_cell.angle_gamma   90.00
#
_symmetry.space_group_name_H-M   'P 1'
#
loop_
_entity.id
_entity.type
_entity.pdbx_description
1 polymer ?
#
loop_
_entity_poly.entity_id
_entity_poly.type
_entity_poly.pdbx_seq_one_letter_code
_entity_poly.pdbx_strand_id
1 'polypeptide(L)'
;IQRVKQASVTVEGQCISQIGRGILCLVGIGANDTEYESQWLAAKLLALKVFPEDKEGESWGWKKSVVEADYEILCVSQFTLQANLRKGAKPDFHGAKGPDVAKQMYEDFLQDLKTKYKAERIKDGQFQAMMDVQLVNDGPVTLILDSATDAPAKPEPKKPATAEQKQKAQAKLAARAAAREARIAASAGASSAETSGAATPATNGAVDGQEAKASTAVT
;
A
#
# COMPACT_ATOMS: atom_id res chain seq x y z
N ILE A 1 15.76 -7.66 -2.04
CA ILE A 1 15.20 -7.53 -0.66
C ILE A 1 15.91 -8.55 0.25
N GLN A 2 16.38 -8.14 1.43
CA GLN A 2 16.97 -9.01 2.45
C GLN A 2 16.33 -8.72 3.82
N ARG A 3 15.96 -9.74 4.57
CA ARG A 3 15.51 -9.60 5.98
C ARG A 3 16.73 -9.43 6.87
N VAL A 4 16.71 -8.50 7.82
CA VAL A 4 17.89 -8.23 8.65
C VAL A 4 17.56 -8.06 10.14
N LYS A 5 18.50 -8.46 11.00
CA LYS A 5 18.50 -8.12 12.44
C LYS A 5 19.01 -6.70 12.69
N GLN A 6 19.95 -6.27 11.84
CA GLN A 6 20.50 -4.91 11.75
C GLN A 6 21.16 -4.74 10.37
N ALA A 7 21.23 -3.52 9.87
CA ALA A 7 22.02 -3.16 8.69
C ALA A 7 22.44 -1.68 8.73
N SER A 8 23.54 -1.34 8.06
CA SER A 8 24.07 0.04 8.01
C SER A 8 24.77 0.35 6.69
N VAL A 9 24.94 1.64 6.41
CA VAL A 9 25.73 2.18 5.31
C VAL A 9 26.80 3.09 5.86
N THR A 10 28.04 2.82 5.47
CA THR A 10 29.21 3.66 5.74
C THR A 10 29.73 4.28 4.44
N VAL A 11 30.08 5.55 4.49
CA VAL A 11 30.75 6.30 3.41
C VAL A 11 31.98 6.97 4.01
N GLU A 12 33.15 6.85 3.36
CA GLU A 12 34.43 7.42 3.82
C GLU A 12 34.77 7.11 5.30
N GLY A 13 34.37 5.92 5.77
CA GLY A 13 34.57 5.45 7.15
C GLY A 13 33.54 5.97 8.18
N GLN A 14 32.62 6.87 7.79
CA GLN A 14 31.54 7.33 8.65
C GLN A 14 30.23 6.59 8.39
N CYS A 15 29.59 6.07 9.44
CA CYS A 15 28.26 5.48 9.36
C CYS A 15 27.22 6.59 9.14
N ILE A 16 26.70 6.70 7.91
CA ILE A 16 25.70 7.72 7.55
C ILE A 16 24.27 7.28 7.89
N SER A 17 24.04 5.98 8.04
CA SER A 17 22.70 5.40 8.10
C SER A 17 22.71 3.99 8.70
N GLN A 18 21.72 3.68 9.53
CA GLN A 18 21.57 2.37 10.16
C GLN A 18 20.10 2.05 10.52
N ILE A 19 19.79 0.76 10.57
CA ILE A 19 18.52 0.18 11.02
C ILE A 19 18.74 -1.00 11.99
N GLY A 20 17.76 -1.21 12.86
CA GLY A 20 17.62 -2.44 13.65
C GLY A 20 16.96 -3.57 12.86
N ARG A 21 16.02 -4.28 13.49
CA ARG A 21 15.23 -5.33 12.82
C ARG A 21 14.44 -4.70 11.67
N GLY A 22 14.49 -5.33 10.50
CA GLY A 22 13.93 -4.71 9.30
C GLY A 22 14.32 -5.36 7.99
N ILE A 23 14.35 -4.55 6.93
CA ILE A 23 14.67 -4.93 5.56
C ILE A 23 15.83 -4.09 5.03
N LEU A 24 16.86 -4.74 4.48
CA LEU A 24 17.81 -4.10 3.57
C LEU A 24 17.31 -4.29 2.12
N CYS A 25 17.09 -3.20 1.40
CA CYS A 25 16.64 -3.20 0.03
C CYS A 25 17.72 -2.59 -0.89
N LEU A 26 18.35 -3.44 -1.71
CA LEU A 26 19.13 -2.99 -2.86
C LEU A 26 18.15 -2.68 -4.00
N VAL A 27 18.16 -1.45 -4.50
CA VAL A 27 17.16 -0.91 -5.46
C VAL A 27 17.84 -0.58 -6.78
N GLY A 28 17.54 -1.32 -7.84
CA GLY A 28 18.09 -1.10 -9.18
C GLY A 28 17.01 -0.67 -10.15
N ILE A 29 17.14 0.52 -10.74
CA ILE A 29 16.14 1.09 -11.66
C ILE A 29 16.53 0.76 -13.10
N GLY A 30 15.63 0.07 -13.81
CA GLY A 30 15.78 -0.35 -15.19
C GLY A 30 15.46 0.76 -16.17
N ALA A 31 16.06 0.71 -17.37
CA ALA A 31 15.94 1.75 -18.40
C ALA A 31 14.47 2.06 -18.79
N ASN A 32 13.60 1.04 -18.72
CA ASN A 32 12.18 1.13 -19.09
C ASN A 32 11.23 1.44 -17.91
N ASP A 33 11.72 1.51 -16.67
CA ASP A 33 10.86 1.79 -15.50
C ASP A 33 10.18 3.15 -15.63
N THR A 34 8.94 3.23 -15.19
CA THR A 34 8.19 4.49 -15.03
C THR A 34 7.72 4.64 -13.59
N GLU A 35 7.02 5.74 -13.30
CA GLU A 35 6.43 6.00 -11.98
C GLU A 35 5.54 4.83 -11.51
N TYR A 36 4.80 4.19 -12.42
CA TYR A 36 3.98 2.99 -12.15
C TYR A 36 4.76 1.86 -11.48
N GLU A 37 5.91 1.48 -12.03
CA GLU A 37 6.77 0.43 -11.47
C GLU A 37 7.29 0.81 -10.08
N SER A 38 7.70 2.07 -9.90
CA SER A 38 8.19 2.59 -8.61
C SER A 38 7.11 2.55 -7.52
N GLN A 39 5.92 3.11 -7.80
CA GLN A 39 4.78 3.09 -6.88
C GLN A 39 4.31 1.67 -6.55
N TRP A 40 4.33 0.77 -7.54
CA TRP A 40 3.96 -0.63 -7.33
C TRP A 40 5.00 -1.35 -6.46
N LEU A 41 6.29 -1.19 -6.73
CA LEU A 41 7.37 -1.76 -5.91
C LEU A 41 7.31 -1.25 -4.46
N ALA A 42 7.05 0.05 -4.25
CA ALA A 42 6.92 0.63 -2.92
C ALA A 42 5.74 0.02 -2.14
N ALA A 43 4.55 -0.05 -2.76
CA ALA A 43 3.38 -0.68 -2.15
C ALA A 43 3.60 -2.18 -1.87
N LYS A 44 4.22 -2.89 -2.81
CA LYS A 44 4.49 -4.33 -2.72
C LYS A 44 5.52 -4.66 -1.64
N LEU A 45 6.58 -3.85 -1.50
CA LEU A 45 7.60 -3.99 -0.45
C LEU A 45 6.99 -3.84 0.95
N LEU A 46 6.15 -2.82 1.16
CA LEU A 46 5.48 -2.58 2.45
C LEU A 46 4.47 -3.68 2.83
N ALA A 47 3.85 -4.32 1.83
CA ALA A 47 2.91 -5.42 2.01
C ALA A 47 3.56 -6.82 2.08
N LEU A 48 4.86 -6.96 1.81
CA LEU A 48 5.51 -8.27 1.67
C LEU A 48 5.70 -8.95 3.03
N LYS A 49 4.99 -10.06 3.27
CA LYS A 49 5.03 -10.82 4.53
C LYS A 49 6.31 -11.67 4.65
N VAL A 50 7.41 -11.05 5.09
CA VAL A 50 8.73 -11.69 5.24
C VAL A 50 9.11 -12.06 6.67
N PHE A 51 8.36 -11.61 7.68
CA PHE A 51 8.62 -11.87 9.10
C PHE A 51 7.72 -13.00 9.64
N PRO A 52 8.17 -13.77 10.65
CA PRO A 52 7.33 -14.73 11.36
C PRO A 52 6.28 -14.01 12.21
N GLU A 53 5.53 -14.77 13.01
CA GLU A 53 4.71 -14.18 14.08
C GLU A 53 5.61 -13.89 15.31
N ASP A 54 5.32 -12.84 16.08
CA ASP A 54 6.06 -12.55 17.32
C ASP A 54 5.57 -13.45 18.47
N LYS A 55 5.75 -14.76 18.30
CA LYS A 55 5.46 -15.81 19.28
C LYS A 55 6.75 -16.46 19.77
N GLU A 56 6.80 -16.76 21.06
CA GLU A 56 7.96 -17.40 21.68
C GLU A 56 8.16 -18.81 21.07
N GLY A 57 9.32 -19.01 20.44
CA GLY A 57 9.68 -20.24 19.72
C GLY A 57 9.39 -20.25 18.20
N GLU A 58 8.52 -19.38 17.66
CA GLU A 58 8.21 -19.35 16.22
C GLU A 58 9.18 -18.44 15.44
N SER A 59 10.40 -18.92 15.18
CA SER A 59 11.40 -18.21 14.37
C SER A 59 11.18 -18.30 12.84
N TRP A 60 10.15 -19.04 12.39
CA TRP A 60 9.88 -19.36 10.99
C TRP A 60 8.46 -18.95 10.58
N GLY A 61 8.28 -18.57 9.31
CA GLY A 61 6.99 -18.23 8.74
C GLY A 61 6.96 -16.94 7.92
N TRP A 62 5.90 -16.81 7.12
CA TRP A 62 5.64 -15.70 6.19
C TRP A 62 4.34 -14.99 6.63
N LYS A 63 4.38 -14.37 7.80
CA LYS A 63 3.17 -13.96 8.56
C LYS A 63 2.98 -12.45 8.61
N LYS A 64 4.04 -11.70 8.91
CA LYS A 64 4.02 -10.23 9.05
C LYS A 64 4.85 -9.54 7.97
N SER A 65 4.35 -8.42 7.46
CA SER A 65 5.14 -7.45 6.69
C SER A 65 5.95 -6.54 7.61
N VAL A 66 6.82 -5.72 7.02
CA VAL A 66 7.60 -4.71 7.75
C VAL A 66 6.72 -3.71 8.49
N VAL A 67 5.54 -3.40 7.94
CA VAL A 67 4.55 -2.49 8.56
C VAL A 67 3.79 -3.18 9.70
N GLU A 68 3.38 -4.44 9.53
CA GLU A 68 2.69 -5.24 10.57
C GLU A 68 3.60 -5.59 11.78
N ALA A 69 4.91 -5.40 11.63
CA ALA A 69 5.91 -5.58 12.68
C ALA A 69 6.44 -4.24 13.26
N ASP A 70 6.07 -3.10 12.68
CA ASP A 70 6.64 -1.76 12.92
C ASP A 70 8.19 -1.71 12.87
N TYR A 71 8.76 -2.38 11.87
CA TYR A 71 10.20 -2.49 11.64
C TYR A 71 10.70 -1.47 10.61
N GLU A 72 12.02 -1.36 10.46
CA GLU A 72 12.66 -0.35 9.59
C GLU A 72 12.99 -0.89 8.18
N ILE A 73 13.22 0.02 7.23
CA ILE A 73 13.74 -0.27 5.90
C ILE A 73 14.97 0.58 5.65
N LEU A 74 16.05 -0.04 5.19
CA LEU A 74 17.24 0.63 4.67
C LEU A 74 17.29 0.39 3.16
N CYS A 75 17.13 1.45 2.39
CA CYS A 75 17.25 1.41 0.93
C CYS A 75 18.68 1.82 0.52
N VAL A 76 19.21 1.17 -0.53
CA VAL A 76 20.50 1.52 -1.15
C VAL A 76 20.37 1.39 -2.67
N SER A 77 20.79 2.44 -3.40
CA SER A 77 20.80 2.43 -4.87
C SER A 77 21.82 1.43 -5.43
N GLN A 78 21.37 0.47 -6.24
CA GLN A 78 22.18 -0.65 -6.74
C GLN A 78 21.92 -0.89 -8.24
N PHE A 79 22.49 -0.05 -9.11
CA PHE A 79 22.35 -0.18 -10.56
C PHE A 79 22.83 -1.54 -11.10
N THR A 80 23.78 -2.20 -10.41
CA THR A 80 24.34 -3.49 -10.82
C THR A 80 23.36 -4.66 -10.76
N LEU A 81 22.16 -4.47 -10.22
CA LEU A 81 21.07 -5.47 -10.36
C LEU A 81 20.60 -5.59 -11.82
N GLN A 82 20.75 -4.54 -12.62
CA GLN A 82 20.43 -4.50 -14.04
C GLN A 82 21.58 -5.03 -14.93
N ALA A 83 22.40 -5.95 -14.40
CA ALA A 83 23.55 -6.53 -15.08
C ALA A 83 23.16 -7.65 -16.05
N ASN A 84 23.49 -7.49 -17.33
CA ASN A 84 23.45 -8.55 -18.32
C ASN A 84 24.78 -9.32 -18.31
N LEU A 85 24.75 -10.55 -17.82
CA LEU A 85 25.91 -11.44 -17.69
C LEU A 85 26.02 -12.49 -18.81
N ARG A 86 25.24 -12.35 -19.90
CA ARG A 86 25.14 -13.38 -20.97
C ARG A 86 26.30 -13.37 -21.99
N LYS A 87 27.20 -12.39 -21.95
CA LYS A 87 28.25 -12.18 -22.97
C LYS A 87 29.62 -11.95 -22.34
N GLY A 88 30.47 -12.97 -22.33
CA GLY A 88 31.83 -12.89 -21.79
C GLY A 88 31.86 -12.72 -20.27
N ALA A 89 33.01 -12.29 -19.74
CA ALA A 89 33.25 -12.17 -18.29
C ALA A 89 33.00 -10.76 -17.71
N LYS A 90 32.81 -9.75 -18.55
CA LYS A 90 32.53 -8.37 -18.11
C LYS A 90 31.01 -8.15 -18.04
N PRO A 91 30.44 -7.74 -16.90
CA PRO A 91 29.04 -7.33 -16.83
C PRO A 91 28.73 -6.15 -17.76
N ASP A 92 27.60 -6.25 -18.46
CA ASP A 92 27.02 -5.15 -19.22
C ASP A 92 25.86 -4.52 -18.45
N PHE A 93 25.74 -3.19 -18.45
CA PHE A 93 24.75 -2.45 -17.65
C PHE A 93 23.79 -1.59 -18.49
N HIS A 94 23.64 -1.83 -19.80
CA HIS A 94 22.69 -1.07 -20.63
C HIS A 94 21.22 -1.27 -20.23
N GLY A 95 20.93 -2.24 -19.35
CA GLY A 95 19.61 -2.39 -18.73
C GLY A 95 19.33 -1.36 -17.62
N ALA A 96 20.35 -0.70 -17.06
CA ALA A 96 20.18 0.32 -16.03
C ALA A 96 19.71 1.66 -16.61
N LYS A 97 18.92 2.40 -15.84
CA LYS A 97 18.51 3.76 -16.22
C LYS A 97 19.65 4.77 -16.04
N GLY A 98 19.70 5.79 -16.90
CA GLY A 98 20.72 6.85 -16.84
C GLY A 98 20.71 7.59 -15.49
N PRO A 99 21.89 8.01 -14.99
CA PRO A 99 22.10 8.34 -13.57
C PRO A 99 21.17 9.44 -13.04
N ASP A 100 20.96 10.51 -13.79
CA ASP A 100 20.16 11.66 -13.34
C ASP A 100 18.67 11.29 -13.17
N VAL A 101 18.13 10.52 -14.12
CA VAL A 101 16.75 10.02 -14.09
C VAL A 101 16.59 8.90 -13.06
N ALA A 102 17.61 8.05 -12.91
CA ALA A 102 17.64 7.04 -11.86
C ALA A 102 17.68 7.67 -10.46
N LYS A 103 18.41 8.76 -10.27
CA LYS A 103 18.45 9.50 -9.01
C LYS A 103 17.07 10.05 -8.65
N GLN A 104 16.42 10.78 -9.56
CA GLN A 104 15.09 11.33 -9.30
C GLN A 104 14.09 10.21 -8.95
N MET A 105 14.01 9.16 -9.77
CA MET A 105 13.09 8.05 -9.52
C MET A 105 13.38 7.25 -8.24
N TYR A 106 14.63 7.26 -7.77
CA TYR A 106 15.01 6.67 -6.48
C TYR A 106 14.59 7.58 -5.32
N GLU A 107 14.77 8.89 -5.43
CA GLU A 107 14.28 9.87 -4.45
C GLU A 107 12.74 9.85 -4.36
N ASP A 108 12.05 9.75 -5.51
CA ASP A 108 10.60 9.57 -5.60
C ASP A 108 10.14 8.26 -4.92
N PHE A 109 10.84 7.14 -5.16
CA PHE A 109 10.58 5.84 -4.54
C PHE A 109 10.70 5.90 -3.01
N LEU A 110 11.76 6.55 -2.50
CA LEU A 110 11.94 6.78 -1.07
C LEU A 110 10.84 7.67 -0.49
N GLN A 111 10.43 8.71 -1.21
CA GLN A 111 9.37 9.60 -0.76
C GLN A 111 8.01 8.89 -0.73
N ASP A 112 7.73 8.01 -1.69
CA ASP A 112 6.51 7.20 -1.69
C ASP A 112 6.50 6.19 -0.52
N LEU A 113 7.63 5.51 -0.25
CA LEU A 113 7.77 4.67 0.95
C LEU A 113 7.55 5.44 2.26
N LYS A 114 8.15 6.64 2.39
CA LYS A 114 7.97 7.52 3.56
C LYS A 114 6.52 7.95 3.72
N THR A 115 5.80 8.17 2.61
CA THR A 115 4.40 8.63 2.58
C THR A 115 3.41 7.48 2.86
N LYS A 116 3.68 6.26 2.38
CA LYS A 116 2.80 5.09 2.59
C LYS A 116 2.99 4.38 3.93
N TYR A 117 4.06 4.68 4.68
CA TYR A 117 4.36 4.02 5.96
C TYR A 117 4.66 5.03 7.07
N LYS A 118 5.94 5.30 7.33
CA LYS A 118 6.45 6.15 8.42
C LYS A 118 7.78 6.74 7.97
N ALA A 119 7.91 8.07 7.94
CA ALA A 119 9.09 8.73 7.38
C ALA A 119 10.37 8.37 8.15
N GLU A 120 10.27 8.22 9.47
CA GLU A 120 11.35 7.85 10.38
C GLU A 120 11.78 6.38 10.27
N ARG A 121 10.93 5.49 9.73
CA ARG A 121 11.24 4.06 9.51
C ARG A 121 11.97 3.79 8.20
N ILE A 122 12.00 4.75 7.26
CA ILE A 122 12.67 4.63 5.96
C ILE A 122 14.02 5.36 6.01
N LYS A 123 15.11 4.59 5.94
CA LYS A 123 16.48 5.10 5.80
C LYS A 123 16.99 4.91 4.38
N ASP A 124 17.98 5.71 4.02
CA ASP A 124 18.68 5.69 2.74
C ASP A 124 20.18 5.41 2.96
N GLY A 125 20.90 5.05 1.91
CA GLY A 125 22.36 5.21 1.81
C GLY A 125 22.70 6.60 1.28
N GLN A 126 23.61 6.68 0.32
CA GLN A 126 23.93 7.90 -0.40
C GLN A 126 24.10 7.59 -1.90
N PHE A 127 23.19 8.11 -2.72
CA PHE A 127 23.17 7.84 -4.17
C PHE A 127 24.52 8.21 -4.82
N GLN A 128 25.04 7.33 -5.68
CA GLN A 128 26.36 7.43 -6.34
C GLN A 128 27.61 7.47 -5.43
N ALA A 129 27.49 7.41 -4.11
CA ALA A 129 28.67 7.24 -3.25
C ALA A 129 29.21 5.79 -3.31
N MET A 130 30.51 5.64 -3.07
CA MET A 130 31.07 4.33 -2.70
C MET A 130 30.65 4.03 -1.26
N MET A 131 29.95 2.91 -1.07
CA MET A 131 29.27 2.58 0.19
C MET A 131 29.70 1.20 0.70
N ASP A 132 30.15 1.15 1.95
CA ASP A 132 30.29 -0.10 2.71
C ASP A 132 28.93 -0.44 3.35
N VAL A 133 28.21 -1.40 2.75
CA VAL A 133 26.88 -1.83 3.22
C VAL A 133 27.02 -3.07 4.10
N GLN A 134 26.77 -2.93 5.40
CA GLN A 134 26.83 -4.02 6.37
C GLN A 134 25.43 -4.55 6.69
N LEU A 135 25.30 -5.86 6.93
CA LEU A 135 24.06 -6.46 7.39
C LEU A 135 24.28 -7.73 8.22
N VAL A 136 23.30 -8.04 9.07
CA VAL A 136 23.11 -9.37 9.65
C VAL A 136 21.82 -9.94 9.07
N ASN A 137 21.95 -10.73 8.00
CA ASN A 137 20.79 -11.34 7.30
C ASN A 137 20.07 -12.34 8.23
N ASP A 138 18.77 -12.17 8.40
CA ASP A 138 17.98 -12.87 9.41
C ASP A 138 17.28 -14.11 8.83
N GLY A 139 17.95 -15.25 8.89
CA GLY A 139 17.42 -16.54 8.42
C GLY A 139 18.50 -17.48 7.87
N PRO A 140 19.15 -17.15 6.73
CA PRO A 140 18.94 -15.93 5.92
C PRO A 140 17.62 -15.96 5.12
N VAL A 141 17.08 -14.77 4.83
CA VAL A 141 15.94 -14.57 3.92
C VAL A 141 16.29 -13.48 2.91
N THR A 142 16.40 -13.89 1.65
CA THR A 142 16.68 -13.00 0.50
C THR A 142 15.67 -13.28 -0.60
N LEU A 143 15.02 -12.22 -1.08
CA LEU A 143 14.02 -12.26 -2.14
C LEU A 143 14.37 -11.24 -3.22
N ILE A 144 14.24 -11.65 -4.48
CA ILE A 144 14.15 -10.72 -5.62
C ILE A 144 12.69 -10.28 -5.71
N LEU A 145 12.48 -9.02 -6.09
CA LEU A 145 11.18 -8.46 -6.44
C LEU A 145 11.41 -7.58 -7.65
N ASP A 146 10.78 -7.90 -8.78
CA ASP A 146 11.03 -7.26 -10.06
C ASP A 146 9.71 -6.78 -10.67
N SER A 147 9.63 -5.49 -10.99
CA SER A 147 8.47 -4.87 -11.62
C SER A 147 8.16 -5.47 -13.00
N ALA A 148 9.16 -6.00 -13.71
CA ALA A 148 8.99 -6.61 -15.02
C ALA A 148 8.41 -8.04 -14.98
N THR A 149 8.47 -8.74 -13.85
CA THR A 149 7.94 -10.12 -13.70
C THR A 149 6.77 -10.24 -12.73
N ASP A 150 6.76 -9.42 -11.68
CA ASP A 150 5.88 -9.62 -10.52
C ASP A 150 4.70 -8.61 -10.48
N ALA A 151 4.79 -7.52 -11.25
CA ALA A 151 3.73 -6.53 -11.35
C ALA A 151 2.60 -7.01 -12.30
N PRO A 152 1.33 -6.65 -12.03
CA PRO A 152 0.27 -6.84 -13.01
C PRO A 152 0.54 -5.97 -14.25
N ALA A 153 0.00 -6.38 -15.40
CA ALA A 153 0.11 -5.61 -16.62
C ALA A 153 -0.41 -4.18 -16.43
N LYS A 154 0.36 -3.19 -16.92
CA LYS A 154 0.00 -1.77 -16.88
C LYS A 154 -1.44 -1.56 -17.38
N PRO A 155 -2.29 -0.82 -16.64
CA PRO A 155 -3.64 -0.51 -17.11
C PRO A 155 -3.59 0.23 -18.44
N GLU A 156 -4.09 -0.37 -19.52
CA GLU A 156 -4.17 0.32 -20.80
C GLU A 156 -4.99 1.62 -20.65
N PRO A 157 -4.56 2.74 -21.25
CA PRO A 157 -5.38 3.94 -21.31
C PRO A 157 -6.67 3.61 -22.06
N LYS A 158 -7.79 3.57 -21.33
CA LYS A 158 -9.10 3.14 -21.86
C LYS A 158 -9.39 3.90 -23.15
N LYS A 159 -9.46 3.16 -24.27
CA LYS A 159 -9.80 3.71 -25.59
C LYS A 159 -11.04 4.61 -25.46
N PRO A 160 -11.02 5.84 -25.99
CA PRO A 160 -12.10 6.80 -25.77
C PRO A 160 -13.42 6.20 -26.25
N ALA A 161 -14.41 6.16 -25.37
CA ALA A 161 -15.67 5.47 -25.63
C ALA A 161 -16.31 5.95 -26.94
N THR A 162 -16.71 5.00 -27.78
CA THR A 162 -17.30 5.29 -29.10
C THR A 162 -18.59 6.12 -28.94
N ALA A 163 -19.03 6.80 -30.00
CA ALA A 163 -20.29 7.55 -29.97
C ALA A 163 -21.47 6.67 -29.51
N GLU A 164 -21.54 5.44 -30.02
CA GLU A 164 -22.54 4.44 -29.63
C GLU A 164 -22.42 4.02 -28.15
N GLN A 165 -21.21 3.83 -27.62
CA GLN A 165 -20.99 3.52 -26.20
C GLN A 165 -21.39 4.69 -25.30
N LYS A 166 -21.08 5.93 -25.69
CA LYS A 166 -21.52 7.15 -24.99
C LYS A 166 -23.04 7.28 -25.00
N GLN A 167 -23.69 7.04 -26.13
CA GLN A 167 -25.14 7.10 -26.29
C GLN A 167 -25.85 6.00 -25.48
N LYS A 168 -25.34 4.76 -25.47
CA LYS A 168 -25.83 3.68 -24.60
C LYS A 168 -25.63 3.98 -23.11
N ALA A 169 -24.52 4.63 -22.73
CA ALA A 169 -24.30 5.07 -21.36
C ALA A 169 -25.27 6.17 -20.93
N GLN A 170 -25.50 7.18 -21.77
CA GLN A 170 -26.49 8.25 -21.54
C GLN A 170 -27.92 7.70 -21.42
N ALA A 171 -28.34 6.82 -22.33
CA ALA A 171 -29.65 6.17 -22.28
C ALA A 171 -29.84 5.35 -20.98
N LYS A 172 -28.81 4.61 -20.55
CA LYS A 172 -28.84 3.85 -19.29
C LYS A 172 -28.86 4.77 -18.05
N LEU A 173 -28.29 5.96 -18.13
CA LEU A 173 -28.34 6.96 -17.06
C LEU A 173 -29.71 7.62 -16.96
N ALA A 174 -30.29 8.02 -18.11
CA ALA A 174 -31.64 8.57 -18.19
C ALA A 174 -32.71 7.58 -17.71
N ALA A 175 -32.64 6.32 -18.13
CA ALA A 175 -33.54 5.27 -17.65
C ALA A 175 -33.45 5.05 -16.13
N ARG A 176 -32.24 5.19 -15.54
CA ARG A 176 -32.05 5.15 -14.08
C ARG A 176 -32.61 6.38 -13.35
N ALA A 177 -32.56 7.57 -13.97
CA ALA A 177 -33.17 8.77 -13.42
C ALA A 177 -34.70 8.65 -13.40
N ALA A 178 -35.32 8.33 -14.54
CA ALA A 178 -36.76 8.14 -14.65
C ALA A 178 -37.30 7.04 -13.70
N ALA A 179 -36.58 5.93 -13.56
CA ALA A 179 -36.95 4.87 -12.61
C ALA A 179 -36.83 5.31 -11.12
N ARG A 180 -35.94 6.24 -10.80
CA ARG A 180 -35.83 6.85 -9.46
C ARG A 180 -36.97 7.83 -9.21
N GLU A 181 -37.28 8.69 -10.18
CA GLU A 181 -38.37 9.67 -10.11
C GLU A 181 -39.73 8.98 -9.97
N ALA A 182 -40.01 7.96 -10.79
CA ALA A 182 -41.22 7.15 -10.67
C ALA A 182 -41.36 6.49 -9.29
N ARG A 183 -40.26 5.99 -8.72
CA ARG A 183 -40.26 5.38 -7.36
C ARG A 183 -40.51 6.42 -6.27
N ILE A 184 -40.01 7.65 -6.42
CA ILE A 184 -40.28 8.76 -5.49
C ILE A 184 -41.76 9.17 -5.58
N ALA A 185 -42.29 9.37 -6.79
CA ALA A 185 -43.70 9.70 -7.00
C ALA A 185 -44.66 8.64 -6.42
N ALA A 186 -44.36 7.36 -6.64
CA ALA A 186 -45.12 6.26 -6.05
C ALA A 186 -45.10 6.26 -4.51
N SER A 187 -43.96 6.62 -3.89
CA SER A 187 -43.87 6.73 -2.43
C SER A 187 -44.62 7.94 -1.85
N ALA A 188 -44.75 9.04 -2.62
CA ALA A 188 -45.52 10.21 -2.19
C ALA A 188 -47.04 9.96 -2.23
N GLY A 189 -47.54 9.27 -3.28
CA GLY A 189 -48.96 8.96 -3.44
C GLY A 189 -49.54 8.02 -2.38
N ALA A 190 -48.70 7.26 -1.67
CA ALA A 190 -49.12 6.40 -0.56
C ALA A 190 -49.46 7.17 0.72
N SER A 191 -49.05 8.44 0.84
CA SER A 191 -49.17 9.22 2.09
C SER A 191 -50.50 9.97 2.25
N SER A 192 -51.41 9.90 1.28
CA SER A 192 -52.64 10.73 1.24
C SER A 192 -53.95 9.92 1.30
N ALA A 193 -53.92 8.71 1.85
CA ALA A 193 -55.01 7.73 1.77
C ALA A 193 -55.48 7.16 3.13
N GLU A 194 -55.24 7.86 4.25
CA GLU A 194 -55.56 7.31 5.59
C GLU A 194 -56.09 8.36 6.58
N THR A 195 -57.18 9.05 6.24
CA THR A 195 -57.92 9.94 7.17
C THR A 195 -59.45 9.90 6.98
N SER A 196 -60.15 9.00 7.69
CA SER A 196 -61.52 9.22 8.22
C SER A 196 -62.01 8.02 9.05
N GLY A 197 -62.73 8.27 10.15
CA GLY A 197 -63.41 7.24 10.96
C GLY A 197 -63.12 7.31 12.47
N ALA A 198 -64.12 7.72 13.27
CA ALA A 198 -64.15 7.61 14.73
C ALA A 198 -65.04 6.40 15.16
N ALA A 199 -65.16 5.96 16.41
CA ALA A 199 -64.88 6.60 17.71
C ALA A 199 -64.54 5.61 18.86
N THR A 200 -64.31 6.18 20.06
CA THR A 200 -63.95 5.61 21.39
C THR A 200 -65.13 4.96 22.17
N PRO A 201 -64.98 4.45 23.43
CA PRO A 201 -63.83 4.40 24.39
C PRO A 201 -63.37 2.94 24.70
N ALA A 202 -62.64 2.52 25.75
CA ALA A 202 -62.09 3.08 27.02
C ALA A 202 -60.77 2.29 27.40
N THR A 203 -60.08 2.34 28.57
CA THR A 203 -60.28 2.91 29.93
C THR A 203 -58.93 3.09 30.68
N ASN A 204 -58.95 3.81 31.81
CA ASN A 204 -58.00 3.94 32.94
C ASN A 204 -56.70 3.08 33.08
N GLY A 205 -55.63 3.77 33.52
CA GLY A 205 -54.37 3.26 34.10
C GLY A 205 -53.19 4.16 33.65
N ALA A 206 -52.56 5.03 34.45
CA ALA A 206 -51.80 4.83 35.70
C ALA A 206 -50.61 3.86 35.49
N VAL A 207 -49.34 4.17 35.80
CA VAL A 207 -48.77 5.16 36.76
C VAL A 207 -47.56 5.92 36.13
N ASP A 208 -47.15 7.03 36.76
CA ASP A 208 -45.92 7.81 36.48
C ASP A 208 -44.59 7.03 36.52
N GLY A 209 -43.53 7.68 36.02
CA GLY A 209 -42.14 7.21 36.06
C GLY A 209 -41.32 7.73 37.25
N GLN A 210 -40.03 8.04 37.01
CA GLN A 210 -38.95 8.25 38.00
C GLN A 210 -38.47 6.91 38.66
N GLU A 211 -37.19 6.69 39.00
CA GLU A 211 -35.99 7.51 38.77
C GLU A 211 -34.65 6.75 38.66
N ALA A 212 -33.67 7.49 38.13
CA ALA A 212 -32.21 7.44 38.25
C ALA A 212 -31.44 6.42 39.15
N LYS A 213 -30.24 6.07 38.65
CA LYS A 213 -28.96 5.79 39.35
C LYS A 213 -28.77 4.52 40.21
N ALA A 214 -27.91 3.62 39.71
CA ALA A 214 -26.72 3.11 40.41
C ALA A 214 -25.65 2.75 39.34
N SER A 215 -24.32 2.93 39.45
CA SER A 215 -23.36 3.19 40.55
C SER A 215 -22.62 1.95 41.08
N THR A 216 -21.35 1.82 40.65
CA THR A 216 -20.18 1.36 41.44
C THR A 216 -20.08 -0.09 41.93
N ALA A 217 -19.35 -0.91 41.14
CA ALA A 217 -18.15 -1.70 41.49
C ALA A 217 -18.13 -2.74 42.65
N VAL A 218 -17.02 -3.52 42.68
CA VAL A 218 -16.62 -4.56 43.67
C VAL A 218 -17.46 -5.84 43.54
N THR A 219 -16.87 -7.01 43.24
CA THR A 219 -15.73 -7.64 43.93
C THR A 219 -14.69 -8.22 42.98
#